data_AF-A0A952FZU2-F1
#
_entry.id   AF-A0A952FZU2-F1
#
_cell.length_a   1.000
_cell.length_b   1.000
_cell.length_c   1.000
_cell.angle_alpha   90.00
_cell.angle_beta   90.00
_cell.angle_gamma   90.00
#
_symmetry.space_group_name_H-M   'P 1'
#
loop_
_entity.id
_entity.type
_entity.pdbx_description
1 polymer ?
#
loop_
_entity_poly.entity_id
_entity_poly.type
_entity_poly.pdbx_seq_one_letter_code
_entity_poly.pdbx_strand_id
1 'polypeptide(L)' 'MQAPRVKKPTVVAAEPIAAPQKARDGKVMVAGYFSPQMAKAVKLLAVERDTTVQALIGEGLDTILHKYGKHPMGER' A
#
# COMPACT_ATOMS: atom_id res chain seq x y z
N MET A 1 38.14 33.66 -21.70
CA MET A 1 36.81 33.53 -21.06
C MET A 1 36.13 32.29 -21.62
N GLN A 2 35.90 31.26 -20.80
CA GLN A 2 35.28 30.00 -21.23
C GLN A 2 33.79 30.06 -20.85
N ALA A 3 32.91 29.90 -21.83
CA ALA A 3 31.46 29.89 -21.61
C ALA A 3 31.03 28.56 -20.94
N PRO A 4 30.08 28.57 -19.99
CA PRO A 4 29.61 27.35 -19.36
C PRO A 4 28.75 26.53 -20.34
N ARG A 5 29.09 25.25 -20.52
CA ARG A 5 28.27 24.29 -21.27
C ARG A 5 26.98 24.00 -20.49
N VAL A 6 25.86 24.47 -21.01
CA VAL A 6 24.52 24.07 -20.55
C VAL A 6 24.31 22.60 -20.87
N LYS A 7 24.15 21.76 -19.85
CA LYS A 7 23.75 20.35 -20.01
C LYS A 7 22.30 20.33 -20.50
N LYS A 8 22.07 19.81 -21.71
CA LYS A 8 20.71 19.54 -22.21
C LYS A 8 20.01 18.55 -21.27
N PRO A 9 18.73 18.77 -20.91
CA PRO A 9 18.00 17.81 -20.10
C PRO A 9 17.80 16.52 -20.91
N THR A 10 18.34 15.42 -20.39
CA THR A 10 18.07 14.09 -20.91
C THR A 10 16.61 13.77 -20.62
N VAL A 11 15.79 13.69 -21.68
CA VAL A 11 14.43 13.18 -21.59
C VAL A 11 14.56 11.68 -21.28
N VAL A 12 14.29 11.30 -20.04
CA VAL A 12 14.18 9.89 -19.66
C VAL A 12 12.94 9.36 -20.36
N ALA A 13 13.13 8.46 -21.32
CA ALA A 13 12.04 7.78 -22.00
C ALA A 13 11.17 7.08 -20.96
N ALA A 14 9.87 7.41 -20.93
CA ALA A 14 8.92 6.79 -20.02
C ALA A 14 8.82 5.29 -20.34
N GLU A 15 9.22 4.46 -19.38
CA GLU A 15 8.98 3.02 -19.44
C GLU A 15 7.46 2.74 -19.49
N PRO A 16 7.02 1.67 -20.18
CA PRO A 16 5.61 1.37 -20.32
C PRO A 16 4.96 1.21 -18.94
N ILE A 17 3.88 1.97 -18.73
CA ILE A 17 3.07 1.94 -17.52
C ILE A 17 2.56 0.49 -17.38
N ALA A 18 3.06 -0.24 -16.38
CA ALA A 18 2.65 -1.61 -16.14
C ALA A 18 1.11 -1.69 -16.06
N ALA A 19 0.53 -2.69 -16.73
CA ALA A 19 -0.91 -2.92 -16.73
C ALA A 19 -1.44 -2.94 -15.28
N PRO A 20 -2.65 -2.38 -15.03
CA PRO A 20 -3.22 -2.35 -13.69
C PRO A 20 -3.22 -3.77 -13.12
N GLN A 21 -2.62 -3.93 -11.94
CA GLN A 21 -2.60 -5.22 -11.27
C GLN A 21 -4.04 -5.60 -10.94
N LYS A 22 -4.51 -6.73 -11.48
CA LYS A 22 -5.84 -7.32 -11.27
C LYS A 22 -6.29 -7.34 -9.79
N ALA A 23 -5.34 -7.38 -8.87
CA ALA A 23 -5.57 -7.29 -7.42
C ALA A 23 -6.22 -5.98 -6.94
N ARG A 24 -6.19 -4.90 -7.74
CA ARG A 24 -6.76 -3.59 -7.41
C ARG A 24 -8.08 -3.30 -8.11
N ASP A 25 -8.54 -4.18 -9.00
CA ASP A 25 -9.77 -3.96 -9.75
C ASP A 25 -10.97 -3.92 -8.79
N GLY A 26 -11.71 -2.80 -8.82
CA GLY A 26 -12.84 -2.55 -7.92
C GLY A 26 -12.46 -2.29 -6.46
N LYS A 27 -11.16 -2.09 -6.15
CA LYS A 27 -10.68 -1.80 -4.79
C LYS A 27 -10.16 -0.37 -4.69
N VAL A 28 -10.37 0.23 -3.53
CA VAL A 28 -9.81 1.55 -3.18
C VAL A 28 -8.78 1.40 -2.08
N MET A 29 -7.75 2.24 -2.09
CA MET A 29 -6.73 2.22 -1.04
C MET A 29 -7.27 2.86 0.24
N VAL A 30 -7.15 2.14 1.36
CA VAL A 30 -7.38 2.67 2.71
C VAL A 30 -6.02 2.69 3.42
N ALA A 31 -5.51 3.88 3.75
CA ALA A 31 -4.18 4.05 4.31
C ALA A 31 -4.16 5.10 5.43
N GLY A 32 -3.19 4.96 6.34
CA GLY A 32 -2.91 5.91 7.41
C GLY A 32 -1.42 5.95 7.74
N TYR A 33 -0.98 7.03 8.38
CA TYR A 33 0.40 7.17 8.85
C TYR A 33 0.57 6.50 10.22
N PHE A 34 1.55 5.62 10.33
CA PHE A 34 1.88 4.88 11.57
C PHE A 34 3.37 4.93 11.86
N SER A 35 3.75 4.61 13.09
CA SER A 35 5.17 4.53 13.46
C SER A 35 5.87 3.37 12.71
N PRO A 36 7.19 3.45 12.48
CA PRO A 36 7.96 2.35 11.91
C PRO A 36 7.86 1.06 12.73
N GLN A 37 7.73 1.19 14.06
CA GLN A 37 7.58 0.07 14.99
C GLN A 37 6.24 -0.65 14.78
N MET A 38 5.15 0.09 14.61
CA MET A 38 3.83 -0.48 14.28
C MET A 38 3.88 -1.23 12.95
N ALA A 39 4.47 -0.61 11.92
CA ALA A 39 4.61 -1.25 10.61
C ALA A 39 5.42 -2.56 10.69
N LYS A 40 6.47 -2.61 11.53
CA LYS A 40 7.26 -3.83 11.77
C LYS A 40 6.43 -4.90 12.49
N ALA A 41 5.70 -4.52 13.55
CA ALA A 41 4.87 -5.45 14.31
C ALA A 41 3.80 -6.12 13.44
N VAL A 42 3.09 -5.34 12.61
CA VAL A 42 2.06 -5.87 11.70
C VAL A 42 2.65 -6.84 10.67
N LYS A 43 3.83 -6.53 10.12
CA LYS A 43 4.52 -7.41 9.18
C LYS A 43 4.96 -8.73 9.81
N LEU A 44 5.50 -8.68 11.03
CA LEU A 44 5.90 -9.88 11.76
C LEU A 44 4.69 -10.77 12.06
N LEU A 45 3.59 -10.16 12.53
CA LEU A 45 2.34 -10.89 12.79
C LEU A 45 1.79 -11.57 11.53
N ALA A 46 1.91 -10.93 10.36
CA ALA A 46 1.48 -11.53 9.09
C ALA A 46 2.30 -12.79 8.76
N VAL A 47 3.61 -12.74 8.97
CA VAL A 47 4.50 -13.91 8.79
C VAL A 47 4.17 -15.01 9.79
N GLU A 48 4.00 -14.67 11.07
CA GLU A 48 3.68 -15.63 12.14
C GLU A 48 2.35 -16.37 11.89
N ARG A 49 1.37 -15.70 11.28
CA ARG A 49 0.05 -16.26 10.98
C ARG A 49 -0.10 -16.82 9.57
N ASP A 50 0.99 -16.88 8.79
CA ASP A 50 0.99 -17.28 7.37
C ASP A 50 -0.10 -16.58 6.55
N THR A 51 -0.16 -15.25 6.68
CA THR A 51 -1.20 -14.40 6.06
C THR A 51 -0.60 -13.12 5.50
N THR A 52 -1.43 -12.29 4.87
CA THR A 52 -0.99 -10.99 4.33
C THR A 52 -1.27 -9.86 5.31
N VAL A 53 -0.51 -8.76 5.18
CA VAL A 53 -0.81 -7.52 5.90
C VAL A 53 -2.20 -6.99 5.55
N GLN A 54 -2.64 -7.16 4.30
CA GLN A 54 -3.98 -6.76 3.87
C GLN A 54 -5.06 -7.55 4.62
N ALA A 55 -4.88 -8.87 4.78
CA ALA A 55 -5.82 -9.72 5.52
C ALA A 55 -5.95 -9.29 6.99
N LEU A 56 -4.82 -8.97 7.64
CA LEU A 56 -4.82 -8.48 9.03
C LEU A 56 -5.52 -7.14 9.17
N ILE A 57 -5.29 -6.21 8.23
CA ILE A 57 -5.97 -4.91 8.22
C ILE A 57 -7.47 -5.12 7.98
N GLY A 58 -7.86 -6.00 7.06
CA GLY A 58 -9.25 -6.36 6.80
C GLY A 58 -9.95 -6.92 8.04
N GLU A 59 -9.33 -7.87 8.72
CA GLU A 59 -9.84 -8.44 9.98
C GLU A 59 -9.99 -7.38 11.09
N GLY A 60 -9.01 -6.48 11.22
CA GLY A 60 -9.07 -5.37 12.18
C GLY A 60 -10.17 -4.38 11.87
N LEU A 61 -10.36 -4.04 10.60
CA LEU A 61 -11.45 -3.15 10.13
C LEU A 61 -12.82 -3.80 10.37
N ASP A 62 -12.98 -5.09 10.08
CA ASP A 62 -14.20 -5.84 10.37
C ASP A 62 -14.53 -5.84 11.86
N THR A 63 -13.52 -5.99 12.72
CA THR A 63 -13.69 -5.91 14.18
C THR A 63 -14.17 -4.53 14.62
N ILE A 64 -13.63 -3.45 14.03
CA ILE A 64 -14.07 -2.08 14.29
C ILE A 64 -15.52 -1.88 13.84
N LEU A 65 -15.85 -2.28 12.61
CA LEU A 65 -17.20 -2.17 12.06
C LEU A 65 -18.21 -2.89 12.94
N HIS A 66 -17.91 -4.13 13.33
CA HIS A 66 -18.75 -4.92 14.23
C HIS A 66 -18.96 -4.23 15.58
N LYS A 67 -17.90 -3.69 16.19
CA LYS A 67 -17.98 -2.93 17.45
C LYS A 67 -18.94 -1.73 17.38
N TYR A 68 -19.10 -1.13 16.20
CA TYR A 68 -20.01 0.00 15.95
C TYR A 68 -21.34 -0.41 15.30
N GLY A 69 -21.72 -1.70 15.35
CA GLY A 69 -22.99 -2.20 14.82
C GLY A 69 -23.09 -2.15 13.29
N LYS A 70 -21.97 -2.12 12.59
CA LYS A 70 -21.89 -2.15 11.12
C LYS A 70 -21.59 -3.58 10.64
N HIS A 71 -21.98 -3.87 9.40
CA HIS A 71 -21.71 -5.16 8.77
C HIS A 71 -20.22 -5.26 8.40
N PRO A 72 -19.53 -6.37 8.72
CA PRO A 72 -18.14 -6.60 8.28
C PRO A 72 -18.08 -6.77 6.76
N MET A 73 -16.97 -6.38 6.14
CA MET A 73 -16.78 -6.48 4.68
C MET A 73 -16.17 -7.82 4.28
N GLY A 74 -15.51 -8.52 5.21
CA GLY A 74 -14.95 -9.85 4.96
C GLY A 74 -13.74 -9.86 4.03
N GLU A 75 -13.05 -8.73 3.88
CA GLU A 75 -11.87 -8.62 3.03
C GLU A 75 -10.67 -9.35 3.66
N ARG A 76 -10.00 -10.21 2.88
CA ARG A 76 -8.80 -10.96 3.27
C ARG A 76 -7.78 -10.97 2.15
#